data_AF-A0A957C3A0-F1
#
_entry.id   AF-A0A957C3A0-F1
#
_cell.length_a   1.000
_cell.length_b   1.000
_cell.length_c   1.000
_cell.angle_alpha   90.00
_cell.angle_beta   90.00
_cell.angle_gamma   90.00
#
_symmetry.space_group_name_H-M   'P 1'
#
loop_
_entity.id
_entity.type
_entity.pdbx_description
1 polymer ?
#
loop_
_entity_poly.entity_id
_entity_poly.type
_entity_poly.pdbx_seq_one_letter_code
_entity_poly.pdbx_strand_id
1 'polypeptide(L)'
;MELIPSQSGGSHEEGRRAGTSNTPFIVGLAKALEIAYAELDEHNAHYQAMRDRLIEGVLRRVPDSLLSGHPEQRLPAHASFVFAGVDSSLLVMHLDMKGVAASGGSACRTGNPEPSGVLLAMG
;
A
#
# COMPACT_ATOMS: atom_id res chain seq x y z
N MET A 1 -13.39 27.20 10.44
CA MET A 1 -13.45 26.68 9.06
C MET A 1 -14.55 25.64 9.04
N GLU A 2 -15.65 25.91 8.33
CA GLU A 2 -16.77 24.97 8.20
C GLU A 2 -16.44 23.98 7.08
N LEU A 3 -16.59 22.68 7.35
CA LEU A 3 -16.34 21.64 6.36
C LEU A 3 -17.58 21.51 5.46
N ILE A 4 -17.42 21.81 4.17
CA ILE A 4 -18.51 21.66 3.19
C ILE A 4 -18.61 20.17 2.81
N PRO A 5 -19.78 19.52 2.95
CA PRO A 5 -19.93 18.11 2.62
C PRO A 5 -19.80 17.87 1.11
N SER A 6 -19.03 16.84 0.73
CA SER A 6 -18.86 16.44 -0.67
C SER A 6 -20.04 15.63 -1.22
N GLN A 7 -20.85 15.04 -0.33
CA GLN A 7 -22.07 14.30 -0.64
C GLN A 7 -23.27 15.05 -0.10
N SER A 8 -24.15 15.52 -0.99
CA SER A 8 -25.40 16.19 -0.64
C SER A 8 -26.55 15.19 -0.47
N GLY A 9 -27.53 15.53 0.37
CA GLY A 9 -28.69 14.70 0.67
C GLY A 9 -29.15 14.88 2.13
N GLY A 10 -29.67 13.80 2.74
CA GLY A 10 -30.11 13.84 4.13
C GLY A 10 -28.98 14.09 5.14
N SER A 11 -29.33 14.50 6.36
CA SER A 11 -28.41 14.94 7.43
C SER A 11 -27.69 13.81 8.19
N HIS A 12 -27.38 12.70 7.51
CA HIS A 12 -26.62 11.59 8.10
C HIS A 12 -25.19 12.04 8.47
N GLU A 13 -24.53 11.33 9.40
CA GLU A 13 -23.16 11.63 9.84
C GLU A 13 -22.97 13.12 10.19
N GLU A 14 -23.89 13.70 10.99
CA GLU A 14 -23.90 15.12 11.37
C GLU A 14 -23.99 16.10 10.18
N GLY A 15 -24.60 15.68 9.07
CA GLY A 15 -24.65 16.48 7.84
C GLY A 15 -23.33 16.50 7.05
N ARG A 16 -22.34 15.68 7.44
CA ARG A 16 -21.03 15.62 6.77
C ARG A 16 -20.99 14.63 5.61
N ARG A 17 -21.78 13.56 5.71
CA ARG A 17 -21.89 12.53 4.66
C ARG A 17 -23.34 12.08 4.56
N ALA A 18 -24.01 12.47 3.48
CA ALA A 18 -25.36 12.03 3.20
C ALA A 18 -25.41 10.54 2.78
N GLY A 19 -26.57 9.92 3.00
CA GLY A 19 -26.88 8.55 2.59
C GLY A 19 -26.90 7.57 3.76
N THR A 20 -27.67 6.48 3.60
CA THR A 20 -27.85 5.45 4.62
C THR A 20 -26.50 4.88 5.08
N SER A 21 -26.33 4.72 6.40
CA SER A 21 -25.12 4.14 6.97
C SER A 21 -25.04 2.64 6.63
N ASN A 22 -23.88 2.22 6.15
CA ASN A 22 -23.63 0.81 5.83
C ASN A 22 -23.29 0.04 7.12
N THR A 23 -24.33 -0.24 7.92
CA THR A 23 -24.20 -0.82 9.26
C THR A 23 -23.35 -2.09 9.30
N PRO A 24 -23.49 -3.08 8.39
CA PRO A 24 -22.64 -4.26 8.40
C PRO A 24 -21.15 -3.92 8.22
N PHE A 25 -20.82 -2.97 7.34
CA PHE A 25 -19.42 -2.58 7.09
C PHE A 25 -18.85 -1.77 8.26
N ILE A 26 -19.67 -0.93 8.89
CA ILE A 26 -19.27 -0.17 10.09
C ILE A 26 -18.93 -1.12 11.23
N VAL A 27 -19.77 -2.12 11.49
CA VAL A 27 -19.52 -3.14 12.52
C VAL A 27 -18.29 -4.00 12.16
N GLY A 28 -18.15 -4.38 10.88
CA GLY A 28 -16.98 -5.12 10.41
C GLY A 28 -15.68 -4.34 10.60
N LEU A 29 -15.66 -3.05 10.27
CA LEU A 29 -14.52 -2.17 10.50
C LEU A 29 -14.19 -2.05 12.00
N ALA A 30 -15.20 -1.86 12.85
CA ALA A 30 -15.01 -1.79 14.29
C ALA A 30 -14.35 -3.07 14.82
N LYS A 31 -14.82 -4.25 14.39
CA LYS A 31 -14.22 -5.51 14.80
C LYS A 31 -12.80 -5.71 14.26
N ALA A 32 -12.55 -5.34 13.01
CA ALA A 32 -11.23 -5.42 12.40
C ALA A 32 -10.21 -4.53 13.16
N LEU A 33 -10.62 -3.33 13.56
CA LEU A 33 -9.80 -2.45 14.40
C LEU A 33 -9.54 -3.06 15.77
N GLU A 34 -10.55 -3.61 16.44
CA GLU A 34 -10.38 -4.27 17.73
C GLU A 34 -9.29 -5.37 17.68
N ILE A 35 -9.35 -6.24 16.66
CA ILE A 35 -8.36 -7.30 16.46
C ILE A 35 -6.98 -6.71 16.14
N ALA A 36 -6.92 -5.76 15.20
CA ALA A 36 -5.66 -5.15 14.78
C ALA A 36 -4.92 -4.47 15.94
N TYR A 37 -5.65 -3.82 16.85
CA TYR A 37 -5.06 -3.17 18.03
C TYR A 37 -4.71 -4.15 19.15
N ALA A 38 -5.44 -5.27 19.29
CA ALA A 38 -5.10 -6.29 20.27
C ALA A 38 -3.76 -6.98 19.97
N GLU A 39 -3.39 -7.08 18.68
CA GLU A 39 -2.22 -7.82 18.20
C GLU A 39 -1.17 -6.90 17.54
N LEU A 40 -1.28 -5.59 17.74
CA LEU A 40 -0.54 -4.57 16.98
C LEU A 40 0.98 -4.76 17.03
N ASP A 41 1.55 -4.90 18.23
CA ASP A 41 3.00 -4.97 18.41
C ASP A 41 3.57 -6.29 17.89
N GLU A 42 2.86 -7.41 18.11
CA GLU A 42 3.23 -8.73 17.60
C GLU A 42 3.23 -8.75 16.08
N HIS A 43 2.16 -8.25 15.45
CA HIS A 43 2.06 -8.16 14.00
C HIS A 43 3.12 -7.23 13.41
N ASN A 44 3.37 -6.07 14.01
CA ASN A 44 4.41 -5.17 13.55
C ASN A 44 5.79 -5.83 13.58
N ALA A 45 6.15 -6.50 14.68
CA ALA A 45 7.42 -7.22 14.78
C ALA A 45 7.53 -8.35 13.75
N HIS A 46 6.47 -9.13 13.58
CA HIS A 46 6.41 -10.22 12.61
C HIS A 46 6.57 -9.72 11.17
N TYR A 47 5.78 -8.72 10.77
CA TYR A 47 5.83 -8.16 9.42
C TYR A 47 7.17 -7.48 9.14
N GLN A 48 7.72 -6.76 10.11
CA GLN A 48 9.04 -6.14 9.98
C GLN A 48 10.12 -7.18 9.71
N ALA A 49 10.16 -8.29 10.45
CA ALA A 49 11.13 -9.36 10.23
C ALA A 49 11.00 -9.98 8.82
N MET A 50 9.77 -10.20 8.34
CA MET A 50 9.53 -10.69 6.98
C MET A 50 9.94 -9.68 5.91
N ARG A 51 9.62 -8.41 6.11
CA ARG A 51 9.99 -7.30 5.22
C ARG A 51 11.51 -7.20 5.12
N ASP A 52 12.23 -7.20 6.23
CA ASP A 52 13.68 -7.04 6.25
C ASP A 52 14.37 -8.22 5.56
N ARG A 53 13.87 -9.44 5.78
CA ARG A 53 14.32 -10.64 5.04
C ARG A 53 14.07 -10.52 3.53
N LEU A 54 12.92 -9.98 3.12
CA LEU A 54 12.61 -9.77 1.71
C LEU A 54 13.55 -8.74 1.09
N ILE A 55 13.76 -7.60 1.75
CA ILE A 55 14.64 -6.52 1.30
C ILE A 55 16.07 -7.03 1.14
N GLU A 56 16.63 -7.62 2.20
CA GLU A 56 17.98 -8.17 2.19
C GLU A 56 18.12 -9.26 1.11
N GLY A 57 17.12 -10.12 0.98
CA GLY A 57 17.09 -11.19 0.00
C GLY A 57 17.09 -10.71 -1.45
N VAL A 58 16.35 -9.64 -1.76
CA VAL A 58 16.30 -9.03 -3.10
C VAL A 58 17.60 -8.30 -3.39
N LEU A 59 18.04 -7.39 -2.51
CA LEU A 59 19.22 -6.57 -2.74
C LEU A 59 20.51 -7.40 -2.87
N ARG A 60 20.59 -8.56 -2.21
CA ARG A 60 21.75 -9.46 -2.34
C ARG A 60 21.76 -10.31 -3.60
N ARG A 61 20.58 -10.65 -4.14
CA ARG A 61 20.46 -11.68 -5.20
C ARG A 61 20.09 -11.12 -6.57
N VAL A 62 19.51 -9.93 -6.61
CA VAL A 62 19.06 -9.28 -7.85
C VAL A 62 19.99 -8.10 -8.15
N PRO A 63 20.86 -8.22 -9.17
CA PRO A 63 21.71 -7.12 -9.62
C PRO A 63 20.86 -5.90 -10.00
N ASP A 64 21.46 -4.71 -9.84
CA ASP A 64 20.85 -3.43 -10.23
C ASP A 64 19.43 -3.20 -9.64
N SER A 65 19.20 -3.77 -8.45
CA SER A 65 18.00 -3.53 -7.65
C SER A 65 18.26 -2.47 -6.59
N LEU A 66 17.29 -1.59 -6.40
CA LEU A 66 17.32 -0.50 -5.43
C LEU A 66 16.08 -0.55 -4.56
N LEU A 67 16.23 -0.22 -3.28
CA LEU A 67 15.12 -0.02 -2.36
C LEU A 67 14.61 1.41 -2.51
N SER A 68 13.31 1.61 -2.76
CA SER A 68 12.72 2.96 -2.87
C SER A 68 12.30 3.52 -1.50
N GLY A 69 12.41 4.84 -1.29
CA GLY A 69 12.07 5.47 -0.01
C GLY A 69 13.07 5.16 1.12
N HIS A 70 12.72 5.57 2.35
CA HIS A 70 13.64 5.48 3.48
C HIS A 70 13.89 4.01 3.92
N PRO A 71 15.15 3.61 4.23
CA PRO A 71 15.47 2.24 4.65
C PRO A 71 14.87 1.88 6.03
N GLU A 72 14.92 2.80 7.00
CA GLU A 72 14.45 2.56 8.38
C GLU A 72 13.06 3.14 8.70
N GLN A 73 12.81 4.42 8.37
CA GLN A 73 11.52 5.10 8.59
C GLN A 73 10.46 4.65 7.58
N ARG A 74 9.96 3.44 7.79
CA ARG A 74 9.12 2.72 6.84
C ARG A 74 8.12 1.82 7.56
N LEU A 75 6.94 1.65 6.94
CA LEU A 75 5.92 0.73 7.44
C LEU A 75 6.43 -0.72 7.57
N PRO A 76 6.06 -1.45 8.64
CA PRO A 76 6.53 -2.82 8.88
C PRO A 76 6.24 -3.80 7.75
N ALA A 77 5.13 -3.62 7.03
CA ALA A 77 4.68 -4.54 5.97
C ALA A 77 4.94 -4.04 4.54
N HIS A 78 5.73 -2.97 4.35
CA HIS A 78 5.94 -2.36 3.03
C HIS A 78 7.38 -2.54 2.52
N ALA A 79 7.53 -3.11 1.33
CA ALA A 79 8.77 -3.06 0.58
C ALA A 79 8.49 -2.73 -0.90
N SER A 80 9.18 -1.72 -1.42
CA SER A 80 9.10 -1.30 -2.82
C SER A 80 10.51 -1.20 -3.38
N PHE A 81 10.68 -1.69 -4.60
CA PHE A 81 11.96 -1.83 -5.27
C PHE A 81 11.92 -1.20 -6.66
N VAL A 82 13.07 -0.75 -7.12
CA VAL A 82 13.32 -0.36 -8.51
C VAL A 82 14.31 -1.35 -9.09
N PHE A 83 14.02 -1.85 -10.29
CA PHE A 83 14.87 -2.79 -11.00
C PHE A 83 15.28 -2.14 -12.33
N ALA A 84 16.56 -1.89 -12.52
CA ALA A 84 17.05 -1.22 -13.72
C ALA A 84 16.77 -2.07 -14.98
N GLY A 85 16.22 -1.44 -16.02
CA GLY A 85 15.94 -2.10 -17.30
C GLY A 85 14.81 -3.13 -17.27
N VAL A 86 14.05 -3.21 -16.17
CA VAL A 86 12.93 -4.15 -16.03
C VAL A 86 11.60 -3.41 -16.14
N ASP A 87 10.73 -3.87 -17.02
CA ASP A 87 9.35 -3.41 -17.10
C ASP A 87 8.53 -3.98 -15.93
N SER A 88 7.91 -3.10 -15.14
CA SER A 88 7.18 -3.51 -13.94
C SER A 88 5.92 -4.32 -14.23
N SER A 89 5.26 -4.09 -15.36
CA SER A 89 4.06 -4.83 -15.76
C SER A 89 4.40 -6.27 -16.14
N LEU A 90 5.50 -6.47 -16.88
CA LEU A 90 6.02 -7.80 -17.18
C LEU A 90 6.48 -8.52 -15.91
N LEU A 91 7.16 -7.82 -14.99
CA LEU A 91 7.58 -8.41 -13.73
C LEU A 91 6.38 -8.89 -12.89
N VAL A 92 5.35 -8.06 -12.74
CA VAL A 92 4.13 -8.43 -12.00
C VAL A 92 3.43 -9.62 -12.65
N MET A 93 3.34 -9.66 -13.98
CA MET A 93 2.80 -10.82 -14.71
C MET A 93 3.63 -12.09 -14.44
N HIS A 94 4.97 -11.99 -14.44
CA HIS A 94 5.84 -13.12 -14.13
C HIS A 94 5.74 -13.59 -12.68
N LEU A 95 5.51 -12.67 -11.73
CA LEU A 95 5.25 -13.00 -10.34
C LEU A 95 3.91 -13.70 -10.17
N ASP A 96 2.86 -13.21 -10.85
CA ASP A 96 1.53 -13.83 -10.84
C ASP A 96 1.55 -15.26 -11.39
N MET A 97 2.26 -15.50 -12.50
CA MET A 97 2.49 -16.85 -13.03
C MET A 97 3.23 -17.78 -12.05
N LYS A 98 3.97 -17.22 -11.08
CA LYS A 98 4.62 -17.96 -9.99
C LYS A 98 3.80 -18.00 -8.70
N GLY A 99 2.55 -17.52 -8.73
CA GLY A 99 1.65 -17.48 -7.57
C GLY A 99 1.95 -16.35 -6.58
N VAL A 100 2.66 -15.30 -6.99
CA VAL A 100 3.02 -14.16 -6.15
C VAL A 100 2.26 -12.92 -6.59
N ALA A 101 1.35 -12.45 -5.75
CA ALA A 101 0.67 -11.18 -5.96
C ALA A 101 1.61 -10.01 -5.61
N ALA A 102 1.77 -9.06 -6.54
CA ALA A 102 2.59 -7.87 -6.36
C ALA A 102 1.97 -6.67 -7.09
N SER A 103 2.48 -5.47 -6.82
CA SER A 103 2.07 -4.22 -7.49
C SER A 103 3.29 -3.55 -8.13
N GLY A 104 3.13 -3.07 -9.37
CA GLY A 104 4.20 -2.46 -10.17
C GLY A 104 4.44 -0.96 -9.89
N GLY A 105 3.83 -0.41 -8.84
CA GLY A 105 3.82 1.02 -8.53
C GLY A 105 2.41 1.58 -8.54
N SER A 106 2.15 2.56 -7.66
CA SER A 106 0.81 3.11 -7.33
C SER A 106 0.04 3.74 -8.49
N ALA A 107 0.64 3.87 -9.66
CA ALA A 107 -0.03 4.32 -10.86
C ALA A 107 -0.27 3.11 -11.77
N CYS A 108 -1.39 2.41 -11.59
CA CYS A 108 -2.09 1.82 -12.73
C CYS A 108 -2.54 2.94 -13.67
N ARG A 109 -1.59 3.71 -14.26
CA ARG A 109 -1.84 4.51 -15.44
C ARG A 109 -1.85 3.53 -16.60
N THR A 110 -3.02 2.97 -16.88
CA THR A 110 -3.29 2.41 -18.20
C THR A 110 -2.98 3.49 -19.24
N GLY A 111 -1.84 3.38 -19.93
CA GLY A 111 -1.52 4.20 -21.11
C GLY A 111 -0.46 5.29 -20.98
N ASN A 112 0.28 5.43 -19.87
CA ASN A 112 1.45 6.31 -19.86
C ASN A 112 2.66 5.70 -19.10
N PRO A 113 3.77 5.39 -19.78
CA PRO A 113 4.97 4.77 -19.21
C PRO A 113 5.84 5.71 -18.36
N GLU A 114 5.39 6.94 -18.09
CA GLU A 114 6.12 7.87 -17.23
C GLU A 114 6.29 7.33 -15.79
N PRO A 115 7.45 7.59 -15.16
CA PRO A 115 7.69 7.20 -13.77
C PRO A 115 6.62 7.78 -12.83
N SER A 116 6.35 7.06 -11.73
CA SER A 116 5.43 7.55 -10.69
C SER A 116 5.86 8.94 -10.21
N GLY A 117 4.92 9.88 -10.08
CA GLY A 117 5.21 11.21 -9.53
C GLY A 117 5.83 11.15 -8.13
N VAL A 118 5.56 10.09 -7.36
CA VAL A 118 6.20 9.84 -6.06
C VAL A 118 7.68 9.50 -6.24
N LEU A 119 8.02 8.63 -7.20
CA LEU A 119 9.41 8.28 -7.49
C LEU A 119 10.19 9.51 -7.97
N LEU A 120 9.61 10.30 -8.88
CA LEU A 120 10.23 11.54 -9.37
C LEU A 120 10.46 12.57 -8.26
N ALA A 121 9.53 12.67 -7.30
CA ALA A 121 9.66 13.57 -6.16
C ALA A 121 10.74 13.13 -5.16
N MET A 122 11.16 11.85 -5.19
CA MET A 122 12.24 11.34 -4.35
C MET A 122 13.65 11.62 -4.90
N GLY A 123 13.75 12.14 -6.13
CA GLY A 123 15.01 12.39 -6.84
C GLY A 123 15.55 11.17 -7.55
#